data_AF-A0A966SSE6-F1
#
_entry.id   AF-A0A966SSE6-F1
#
_cell.length_a   1.000
_cell.length_b   1.000
_cell.length_c   1.000
_cell.angle_alpha   90.00
_cell.angle_beta   90.00
_cell.angle_gamma   90.00
#
_symmetry.space_group_name_H-M   'P 1'
#
loop_
_entity.id
_entity.type
_entity.pdbx_description
1 polymer ?
#
loop_
_entity_poly.entity_id
_entity_poly.type
_entity_poly.pdbx_seq_one_letter_code
_entity_poly.pdbx_strand_id
1 'polypeptide(L)'
;MKAARDEHKKALDKLRKNMEAAEAKGEAKFQKAADEYFKAKDAHYDIAERAGKLQEEHAILGQKLGADPSNETLKSQFAEATRLMEDSFSEMEAAEKVMRRADAKREKARQEMRAATAIALRKEVDAVNKEDGTQSRNRARVEEMMSSPDRIASQSLLTTDTANFAAVHAQSLEIAARPVVAQEIKAANEYALRAVNPEIHGQAMTTPISFEESVRAYARVKEYDHDADSIPGALGSLQTRGSVTRLAASDSASTHLHEMAHHIEFSTPEVRQLTADFLESRTRGEQQVEFSKKFPTHGYSEDERGSPDDFKKAFIATGHSEERAEVLAHYSGKRYGTGSTEVLTMGMELMYRDARAFAAADPEWFDLVAGITTGRILTRTRRAKKSQIPFRDS
;
A
#
# COMPACT_ATOMS: atom_id res chain seq x y z
N MET A 1 -21.40 -26.59 2.41
CA MET A 1 -21.02 -25.21 2.79
C MET A 1 -20.28 -25.15 4.12
N LYS A 2 -20.83 -25.65 5.24
CA LYS A 2 -20.15 -25.65 6.55
C LYS A 2 -18.76 -26.32 6.53
N ALA A 3 -18.64 -27.54 6.02
CA ALA A 3 -17.36 -28.25 5.95
C ALA A 3 -16.28 -27.49 5.16
N ALA A 4 -16.64 -26.86 4.03
CA ALA A 4 -15.71 -26.05 3.24
C ALA A 4 -15.27 -24.79 4.00
N ARG A 5 -16.17 -24.13 4.73
CA ARG A 5 -15.82 -23.00 5.62
C ARG A 5 -14.85 -23.42 6.73
N ASP A 6 -15.08 -24.58 7.34
CA ASP A 6 -14.20 -25.11 8.38
C ASP A 6 -12.80 -25.46 7.84
N GLU A 7 -12.73 -26.00 6.62
CA GLU A 7 -11.46 -26.27 5.94
C GLU A 7 -10.69 -24.99 5.59
N HIS A 8 -11.39 -23.98 5.05
CA HIS A 8 -10.79 -22.66 4.78
C HIS A 8 -10.25 -22.01 6.06
N LYS A 9 -11.02 -22.06 7.15
CA LYS A 9 -10.59 -21.53 8.44
C LYS A 9 -9.32 -22.22 8.94
N LYS A 10 -9.25 -23.56 8.86
CA LYS A 10 -8.04 -24.31 9.23
C LYS A 10 -6.83 -23.95 8.37
N ALA A 11 -7.03 -23.73 7.07
CA ALA A 11 -5.96 -23.30 6.18
C ALA A 11 -5.44 -21.90 6.54
N LEU A 12 -6.34 -20.94 6.81
CA LEU A 12 -5.99 -19.58 7.22
C LEU A 12 -5.33 -19.54 8.61
N ASP A 13 -5.80 -20.33 9.57
CA ASP A 13 -5.14 -20.52 10.87
C ASP A 13 -3.70 -21.02 10.71
N LYS A 14 -3.49 -21.98 9.80
CA LYS A 14 -2.17 -22.50 9.48
C LYS A 14 -1.30 -21.44 8.80
N LEU A 15 -1.86 -20.65 7.89
CA LEU A 15 -1.16 -19.53 7.25
C LEU A 15 -0.68 -18.52 8.29
N ARG A 16 -1.54 -18.09 9.23
CA ARG A 16 -1.18 -17.18 10.33
C ARG A 16 0.00 -17.69 11.14
N LYS A 17 -0.05 -18.95 11.57
CA LYS A 17 1.06 -19.58 12.31
C LYS A 17 2.36 -19.63 11.50
N ASN A 18 2.27 -19.88 10.19
CA ASN A 18 3.44 -19.89 9.32
C ASN A 18 4.06 -18.50 9.17
N MET A 19 3.24 -17.44 9.05
CA MET A 19 3.74 -16.06 8.99
C MET A 19 4.35 -15.63 10.32
N GLU A 20 3.70 -15.94 11.44
CA GLU A 20 4.24 -15.67 12.77
C GLU A 20 5.64 -16.29 12.94
N ALA A 21 5.79 -17.56 12.55
CA ALA A 21 7.09 -18.24 12.59
C ALA A 21 8.11 -17.65 11.60
N ALA A 22 7.68 -17.23 10.40
CA ALA A 22 8.55 -16.65 9.39
C ALA A 22 9.07 -15.26 9.81
N GLU A 23 8.22 -14.47 10.45
CA GLU A 23 8.51 -13.09 10.83
C GLU A 23 9.21 -12.96 12.18
N ALA A 24 9.09 -13.94 13.09
CA ALA A 24 9.71 -13.87 14.43
C ALA A 24 11.21 -13.49 14.41
N LYS A 25 11.97 -13.96 13.40
CA LYS A 25 13.39 -13.60 13.23
C LYS A 25 13.57 -12.18 12.66
N GLY A 26 12.70 -11.77 11.74
CA GLY A 26 12.72 -10.43 11.15
C GLY A 26 12.31 -9.35 12.16
N GLU A 27 11.35 -9.66 13.02
CA GLU A 27 10.82 -8.79 14.06
C GLU A 27 11.93 -8.28 14.99
N ALA A 28 12.71 -9.18 15.58
CA ALA A 28 13.78 -8.80 16.49
C ALA A 28 14.82 -7.88 15.82
N LYS A 29 15.10 -8.13 14.53
CA LYS A 29 15.99 -7.29 13.73
C LYS A 29 15.38 -5.92 13.45
N PHE A 30 14.07 -5.87 13.14
CA PHE A 30 13.34 -4.65 12.90
C PHE A 30 13.25 -3.80 14.15
N GLN A 31 12.88 -4.37 15.30
CA GLN A 31 12.79 -3.65 16.58
C GLN A 31 14.13 -3.02 16.96
N LYS A 32 15.21 -3.80 16.88
CA LYS A 32 16.56 -3.25 17.11
C LYS A 32 16.89 -2.08 16.18
N ALA A 33 16.54 -2.18 14.89
CA ALA A 33 16.79 -1.11 13.93
C ALA A 33 15.87 0.10 14.15
N ALA A 34 14.64 -0.11 14.65
CA ALA A 34 13.71 0.93 15.04
C ALA A 34 14.22 1.69 16.26
N ASP A 35 14.69 1.00 17.29
CA ASP A 35 15.31 1.61 18.48
C ASP A 35 16.54 2.47 18.11
N GLU A 36 17.42 1.93 17.23
CA GLU A 36 18.56 2.69 16.69
C GLU A 36 18.11 3.97 15.97
N TYR A 37 17.02 3.89 15.18
CA TYR A 37 16.46 5.04 14.47
C TYR A 37 15.87 6.08 15.42
N PHE A 38 15.04 5.68 16.38
CA PHE A 38 14.41 6.62 17.32
C PHE A 38 15.47 7.32 18.17
N LYS A 39 16.46 6.60 18.68
CA LYS A 39 17.60 7.20 19.40
C LYS A 39 18.35 8.23 18.54
N ALA A 40 18.59 7.93 17.26
CA ALA A 40 19.26 8.86 16.35
C ALA A 40 18.38 10.08 16.01
N LYS A 41 17.07 9.87 15.90
CA LYS A 41 16.08 10.93 15.65
C LYS A 41 15.97 11.89 16.82
N ASP A 42 15.90 11.37 18.05
CA ASP A 42 15.84 12.18 19.27
C ASP A 42 17.10 13.04 19.41
N ALA A 43 18.29 12.44 19.22
CA ALA A 43 19.55 13.18 19.23
C ALA A 43 19.60 14.28 18.17
N HIS A 44 19.07 14.02 16.96
CA HIS A 44 18.97 15.04 15.91
C HIS A 44 18.03 16.18 16.33
N TYR A 45 16.88 15.88 16.96
CA TYR A 45 15.96 16.92 17.42
C TYR A 45 16.53 17.77 18.54
N ASP A 46 17.22 17.17 19.51
CA ASP A 46 17.88 17.91 20.60
C ASP A 46 18.91 18.91 20.05
N ILE A 47 19.70 18.48 19.06
CA ILE A 47 20.69 19.33 18.39
C ILE A 47 20.01 20.43 17.57
N ALA A 48 18.93 20.10 16.83
CA ALA A 48 18.18 21.06 16.04
C ALA A 48 17.52 22.13 16.92
N GLU A 49 16.97 21.76 18.08
CA GLU A 49 16.41 22.71 19.05
C GLU A 49 17.50 23.66 19.58
N ARG A 50 18.68 23.12 19.94
CA ARG A 50 19.82 23.94 20.37
C ARG A 50 20.29 24.90 19.27
N ALA A 51 20.40 24.42 18.03
CA ALA A 51 20.78 25.24 16.88
C ALA A 51 19.77 26.39 16.65
N GLY A 52 18.46 26.10 16.78
CA GLY A 52 17.41 27.12 16.68
C GLY A 52 17.54 28.22 17.74
N LYS A 53 17.83 27.85 19.00
CA LYS A 53 18.06 28.83 20.09
C LYS A 53 19.30 29.71 19.83
N LEU A 54 20.40 29.10 19.36
CA LEU A 54 21.62 29.84 19.03
C LEU A 54 21.42 30.78 17.83
N GLN A 55 20.61 30.38 16.85
CA GLN A 55 20.25 31.24 15.72
C GLN A 55 19.46 32.48 16.17
N GLU A 56 18.52 32.31 17.11
CA GLU A 56 17.77 33.41 17.71
C GLU A 56 18.68 34.36 18.50
N GLU A 57 19.55 33.82 19.36
CA GLU A 57 20.54 34.61 20.11
C GLU A 57 21.47 35.39 19.19
N HIS A 58 22.01 34.73 18.16
CA HIS A 58 22.84 35.35 17.13
C HIS A 58 22.11 36.52 16.44
N ALA A 59 20.82 36.34 16.08
CA ALA A 59 20.02 37.41 15.49
C ALA A 59 19.84 38.61 16.43
N ILE A 60 19.55 38.36 17.72
CA ILE A 60 19.40 39.41 18.74
C ILE A 60 20.71 40.17 18.94
N LEU A 61 21.84 39.46 19.07
CA LEU A 61 23.16 40.07 19.21
C LEU A 61 23.55 40.88 17.98
N GLY A 62 23.23 40.38 16.77
CA GLY A 62 23.46 41.10 15.51
C GLY A 62 22.69 42.42 15.46
N GLN A 63 21.43 42.46 15.91
CA GLN A 63 20.65 43.70 16.00
C GLN A 63 21.25 44.68 17.01
N LYS A 64 21.62 44.21 18.21
CA LYS A 64 22.24 45.04 19.25
C LYS A 64 23.58 45.63 18.80
N LEU A 65 24.42 44.81 18.17
CA LEU A 65 25.70 45.24 17.63
C LEU A 65 25.54 46.23 16.47
N GLY A 66 24.49 46.07 15.65
CA GLY A 66 24.13 47.06 14.62
C GLY A 66 23.74 48.42 15.20
N ALA A 67 23.11 48.44 16.38
CA ALA A 67 22.74 49.67 17.10
C ALA A 67 23.93 50.34 17.81
N ASP A 68 24.89 49.56 18.31
CA ASP A 68 26.15 50.07 18.90
C ASP A 68 27.38 49.28 18.38
N PRO A 69 27.89 49.65 17.19
CA PRO A 69 29.04 48.96 16.58
C PRO A 69 30.36 49.14 17.32
N SER A 70 30.43 50.05 18.30
CA SER A 70 31.65 50.32 19.07
C SER A 70 31.77 49.42 20.31
N ASN A 71 30.72 48.67 20.65
CA ASN A 71 30.66 47.84 21.83
C ASN A 71 31.48 46.55 21.67
N GLU A 72 32.70 46.53 22.20
CA GLU A 72 33.60 45.36 22.15
C GLU A 72 33.04 44.11 22.85
N THR A 73 32.20 44.29 23.88
CA THR A 73 31.55 43.14 24.54
C THR A 73 30.52 42.49 23.62
N LEU A 74 29.68 43.28 22.95
CA LEU A 74 28.72 42.77 21.97
C LEU A 74 29.41 42.11 20.78
N LYS A 75 30.55 42.64 20.32
CA LYS A 75 31.35 41.99 19.26
C LYS A 75 31.82 40.60 19.68
N SER A 76 32.37 40.48 20.89
CA SER A 76 32.84 39.19 21.40
C SER A 76 31.69 38.19 21.57
N GLN A 77 30.56 38.63 22.15
CA GLN A 77 29.37 37.78 22.30
C GLN A 77 28.81 37.34 20.96
N PHE A 78 28.72 38.26 19.99
CA PHE A 78 28.26 37.95 18.65
C PHE A 78 29.17 36.92 17.96
N ALA A 79 30.50 37.12 18.02
CA ALA A 79 31.45 36.18 17.44
C ALA A 79 31.40 34.79 18.09
N GLU A 80 31.22 34.72 19.41
CA GLU A 80 31.03 33.46 20.12
C GLU A 80 29.72 32.77 19.72
N ALA A 81 28.61 33.51 19.66
CA ALA A 81 27.33 33.00 19.22
C ALA A 81 27.38 32.50 17.77
N THR A 82 28.06 33.22 16.86
CA THR A 82 28.30 32.77 15.48
C THR A 82 29.02 31.43 15.47
N ARG A 83 30.12 31.28 16.22
CA ARG A 83 30.89 30.03 16.29
C ARG A 83 30.04 28.87 16.83
N LEU A 84 29.32 29.09 17.94
CA LEU A 84 28.47 28.05 18.54
C LEU A 84 27.32 27.62 17.63
N MET A 85 26.74 28.58 16.90
CA MET A 85 25.70 28.34 15.91
C MET A 85 26.25 27.50 14.74
N GLU A 86 27.41 27.87 14.18
CA GLU A 86 28.09 27.12 13.12
C GLU A 86 28.45 25.69 13.55
N ASP A 87 29.03 25.55 14.75
CA ASP A 87 29.35 24.25 15.37
C ASP A 87 28.06 23.39 15.51
N SER A 88 26.96 23.99 15.99
CA SER A 88 25.68 23.27 16.15
C SER A 88 25.04 22.85 14.83
N PHE A 89 25.14 23.67 13.77
CA PHE A 89 24.67 23.27 12.44
C PHE A 89 25.51 22.11 11.87
N SER A 90 26.83 22.14 12.08
CA SER A 90 27.71 21.04 11.68
C SER A 90 27.36 19.73 12.42
N GLU A 91 27.08 19.81 13.73
CA GLU A 91 26.61 18.68 14.52
C GLU A 91 25.24 18.17 14.04
N MET A 92 24.32 19.06 13.65
CA MET A 92 22.99 18.71 13.14
C MET A 92 23.10 17.90 11.84
N GLU A 93 23.93 18.34 10.89
CA GLU A 93 24.18 17.60 9.64
C GLU A 93 24.78 16.21 9.90
N ALA A 94 25.69 16.10 10.88
CA ALA A 94 26.26 14.82 11.27
C ALA A 94 25.20 13.89 11.88
N ALA A 95 24.35 14.42 12.78
CA ALA A 95 23.24 13.68 13.37
C ALA A 95 22.21 13.24 12.33
N GLU A 96 21.90 14.09 11.35
CA GLU A 96 20.99 13.76 10.25
C GLU A 96 21.52 12.56 9.43
N LYS A 97 22.83 12.54 9.12
CA LYS A 97 23.46 11.40 8.44
C LYS A 97 23.35 10.10 9.25
N VAL A 98 23.50 10.17 10.57
CA VAL A 98 23.31 9.00 11.46
C VAL A 98 21.85 8.55 11.45
N MET A 99 20.90 9.48 11.58
CA MET A 99 19.46 9.20 11.52
C MET A 99 19.07 8.55 10.19
N ARG A 100 19.50 9.09 9.05
CA ARG A 100 19.22 8.52 7.71
C ARG A 100 19.80 7.11 7.55
N ARG A 101 21.01 6.84 8.07
CA ARG A 101 21.59 5.49 8.07
C ARG A 101 20.80 4.52 8.92
N ALA A 102 20.36 4.94 10.11
CA ALA A 102 19.53 4.12 10.98
C ALA A 102 18.16 3.84 10.35
N ASP A 103 17.55 4.83 9.70
CA ASP A 103 16.30 4.64 8.97
C ASP A 103 16.43 3.65 7.81
N ALA A 104 17.50 3.75 7.03
CA ALA A 104 17.78 2.78 5.97
C ALA A 104 17.93 1.34 6.48
N LYS A 105 18.55 1.13 7.66
CA LYS A 105 18.61 -0.19 8.31
C LYS A 105 17.22 -0.66 8.73
N ARG A 106 16.41 0.22 9.32
CA ARG A 106 15.04 -0.05 9.75
C ARG A 106 14.17 -0.47 8.57
N GLU A 107 14.22 0.27 7.48
CA GLU A 107 13.47 -0.02 6.27
C GLU A 107 13.93 -1.32 5.61
N LYS A 108 15.24 -1.60 5.57
CA LYS A 108 15.77 -2.89 5.11
C LYS A 108 15.25 -4.06 5.96
N ALA A 109 15.25 -3.94 7.29
CA ALA A 109 14.72 -4.98 8.16
C ALA A 109 13.21 -5.21 7.92
N ARG A 110 12.45 -4.14 7.69
CA ARG A 110 11.02 -4.22 7.32
C ARG A 110 10.82 -4.90 5.97
N GLN A 111 11.66 -4.63 4.98
CA GLN A 111 11.60 -5.31 3.66
C GLN A 111 11.87 -6.81 3.78
N GLU A 112 12.81 -7.21 4.65
CA GLU A 112 13.07 -8.63 4.94
C GLU A 112 11.86 -9.32 5.61
N MET A 113 11.18 -8.64 6.54
CA MET A 113 9.92 -9.13 7.11
C MET A 113 8.85 -9.32 6.04
N ARG A 114 8.59 -8.29 5.23
CA ARG A 114 7.65 -8.38 4.08
C ARG A 114 7.97 -9.53 3.15
N ALA A 115 9.25 -9.74 2.84
CA ALA A 115 9.68 -10.83 1.99
C ALA A 115 9.37 -12.20 2.62
N ALA A 116 9.56 -12.36 3.93
CA ALA A 116 9.22 -13.57 4.66
C ALA A 116 7.71 -13.85 4.65
N THR A 117 6.89 -12.82 4.89
CA THR A 117 5.42 -12.90 4.75
C THR A 117 5.01 -13.33 3.36
N ALA A 118 5.57 -12.67 2.34
CA ALA A 118 5.26 -12.93 0.95
C ALA A 118 5.58 -14.39 0.57
N ILE A 119 6.65 -14.98 1.12
CA ILE A 119 6.97 -16.41 0.94
C ILE A 119 5.90 -17.31 1.58
N ALA A 120 5.36 -16.96 2.76
CA ALA A 120 4.30 -17.73 3.40
C ALA A 120 2.99 -17.66 2.59
N LEU A 121 2.60 -16.46 2.13
CA LEU A 121 1.45 -16.28 1.24
C LEU A 121 1.64 -17.02 -0.08
N ARG A 122 2.86 -17.03 -0.62
CA ARG A 122 3.19 -17.78 -1.84
C ARG A 122 2.93 -19.27 -1.70
N LYS A 123 3.34 -19.86 -0.57
CA LYS A 123 3.06 -21.28 -0.29
C LYS A 123 1.56 -21.56 -0.24
N GLU A 124 0.76 -20.62 0.26
CA GLU A 124 -0.69 -20.75 0.29
C GLU A 124 -1.30 -20.65 -1.12
N VAL A 125 -0.85 -19.70 -1.94
CA VAL A 125 -1.20 -19.62 -3.37
C VAL A 125 -0.91 -20.95 -4.08
N ASP A 126 0.27 -21.52 -3.86
CA ASP A 126 0.68 -22.78 -4.47
C ASP A 126 -0.18 -23.97 -3.97
N ALA A 127 -0.59 -23.96 -2.70
CA ALA A 127 -1.51 -24.95 -2.14
C ALA A 127 -2.91 -24.86 -2.77
N VAL A 128 -3.47 -23.65 -2.89
CA VAL A 128 -4.76 -23.41 -3.57
C VAL A 128 -4.72 -23.89 -5.02
N ASN A 129 -3.65 -23.56 -5.75
CA ASN A 129 -3.49 -24.00 -7.14
C ASN A 129 -3.40 -25.52 -7.28
N LYS A 130 -2.68 -26.18 -6.36
CA LYS A 130 -2.60 -27.65 -6.31
C LYS A 130 -3.97 -28.29 -6.08
N GLU A 131 -4.76 -27.79 -5.15
CA GLU A 131 -6.14 -28.25 -4.91
C GLU A 131 -7.04 -28.03 -6.13
N ASP A 132 -6.73 -27.00 -6.93
CA ASP A 132 -7.48 -26.68 -8.12
C ASP A 132 -7.03 -27.43 -9.38
N GLY A 133 -5.93 -28.17 -9.31
CA GLY A 133 -5.31 -28.78 -10.47
C GLY A 133 -4.80 -27.75 -11.48
N THR A 134 -4.62 -26.49 -11.08
CA THR A 134 -4.09 -25.45 -11.95
C THR A 134 -2.56 -25.52 -11.94
N GLN A 135 -1.98 -25.52 -13.14
CA GLN A 135 -0.53 -25.39 -13.31
C GLN A 135 -0.18 -23.90 -13.45
N SER A 136 1.04 -23.52 -13.05
CA SER A 136 1.56 -22.14 -13.01
C SER A 136 1.75 -21.47 -14.38
N ARG A 137 0.95 -21.82 -15.38
CA ARG A 137 1.10 -21.31 -16.76
C ARG A 137 0.78 -19.82 -16.84
N ASN A 138 -0.17 -19.32 -16.06
CA ASN A 138 -0.46 -17.89 -16.05
C ASN A 138 0.55 -17.11 -15.22
N ARG A 139 1.19 -17.72 -14.22
CA ARG A 139 2.21 -17.03 -13.42
C ARG A 139 3.31 -16.41 -14.27
N ALA A 140 3.98 -17.20 -15.11
CA ALA A 140 5.10 -16.71 -15.92
C ALA A 140 4.66 -15.57 -16.85
N ARG A 141 3.48 -15.70 -17.46
CA ARG A 141 2.87 -14.67 -18.30
C ARG A 141 2.54 -13.40 -17.50
N VAL A 142 1.95 -13.54 -16.31
CA VAL A 142 1.64 -12.39 -15.44
C VAL A 142 2.92 -11.70 -14.98
N GLU A 143 3.96 -12.46 -14.63
CA GLU A 143 5.28 -11.93 -14.26
C GLU A 143 5.96 -11.16 -15.40
N GLU A 144 5.92 -11.72 -16.61
CA GLU A 144 6.38 -11.05 -17.83
C GLU A 144 5.60 -9.75 -18.07
N MET A 145 4.27 -9.81 -18.04
CA MET A 145 3.42 -8.62 -18.24
C MET A 145 3.61 -7.56 -17.16
N MET A 146 3.78 -7.96 -15.89
CA MET A 146 4.00 -7.01 -14.79
C MET A 146 5.36 -6.33 -14.86
N SER A 147 6.36 -7.01 -15.45
CA SER A 147 7.71 -6.49 -15.66
C SER A 147 7.85 -5.73 -16.98
N SER A 148 6.88 -5.87 -17.90
CA SER A 148 6.91 -5.23 -19.20
C SER A 148 6.68 -3.72 -19.07
N PRO A 149 7.52 -2.88 -19.71
CA PRO A 149 7.22 -1.47 -19.90
C PRO A 149 5.87 -1.22 -20.58
N ASP A 150 5.36 -2.16 -21.38
CA ASP A 150 4.07 -2.02 -22.07
C ASP A 150 2.87 -1.99 -21.11
N ARG A 151 3.03 -2.51 -19.88
CA ARG A 151 2.01 -2.34 -18.83
C ARG A 151 1.92 -0.87 -18.41
N ILE A 152 3.01 -0.12 -18.53
CA ILE A 152 3.04 1.31 -18.31
C ILE A 152 2.45 1.98 -19.56
N ALA A 153 1.35 2.69 -19.33
CA ALA A 153 0.66 3.55 -20.27
C ALA A 153 -0.05 2.89 -21.46
N SER A 154 -0.53 1.64 -21.34
CA SER A 154 -1.48 1.09 -22.33
C SER A 154 -2.91 1.62 -22.14
N GLN A 155 -3.14 2.91 -22.37
CA GLN A 155 -4.49 3.48 -22.51
C GLN A 155 -4.94 3.49 -23.98
N SER A 156 -5.48 2.39 -24.49
CA SER A 156 -6.04 2.40 -25.85
C SER A 156 -7.50 2.91 -25.95
N LEU A 157 -8.26 3.16 -24.88
CA LEU A 157 -9.73 3.19 -25.04
C LEU A 157 -10.57 4.19 -24.22
N LEU A 158 -9.97 5.19 -23.59
CA LEU A 158 -10.74 6.21 -22.87
C LEU A 158 -10.69 7.61 -23.51
N THR A 159 -9.81 7.84 -24.49
CA THR A 159 -9.78 9.08 -25.28
C THR A 159 -9.87 8.73 -26.75
N THR A 160 -10.74 9.43 -27.48
CA THR A 160 -10.80 9.36 -28.95
C THR A 160 -9.69 10.18 -29.61
N ASP A 161 -8.91 10.92 -28.81
CA ASP A 161 -7.80 11.75 -29.26
C ASP A 161 -6.47 11.00 -29.14
N THR A 162 -5.96 10.53 -30.29
CA THR A 162 -4.74 9.75 -30.42
C THR A 162 -3.46 10.59 -30.27
N ALA A 163 -3.51 11.90 -30.51
CA ALA A 163 -2.34 12.77 -30.40
C ALA A 163 -1.99 13.04 -28.93
N ASN A 164 -3.01 13.29 -28.11
CA ASN A 164 -2.83 13.43 -26.66
C ASN A 164 -2.36 12.12 -25.99
N PHE A 165 -2.70 10.96 -26.57
CA PHE A 165 -2.26 9.67 -26.05
C PHE A 165 -0.74 9.48 -26.10
N ALA A 166 -0.11 9.75 -27.25
CA ALA A 166 1.32 9.54 -27.41
C ALA A 166 2.15 10.39 -26.43
N ALA A 167 1.70 11.63 -26.18
CA ALA A 167 2.33 12.53 -25.22
C ALA A 167 2.18 12.04 -23.77
N VAL A 168 0.96 11.69 -23.35
CA VAL A 168 0.70 11.14 -22.00
C VAL A 168 1.46 9.83 -21.78
N HIS A 169 1.53 8.98 -22.81
CA HIS A 169 2.27 7.72 -22.76
C HIS A 169 3.77 7.95 -22.55
N ALA A 170 4.38 8.85 -23.34
CA ALA A 170 5.79 9.18 -23.21
C ALA A 170 6.11 9.77 -21.83
N GLN A 171 5.28 10.69 -21.32
CA GLN A 171 5.45 11.28 -20.00
C GLN A 171 5.35 10.22 -18.89
N SER A 172 4.37 9.31 -18.96
CA SER A 172 4.21 8.24 -18.00
C SER A 172 5.42 7.29 -17.98
N LEU A 173 6.00 6.97 -19.14
CA LEU A 173 7.21 6.15 -19.22
C LEU A 173 8.42 6.88 -18.61
N GLU A 174 8.56 8.18 -18.87
CA GLU A 174 9.62 9.00 -18.29
C GLU A 174 9.53 9.03 -16.76
N ILE A 175 8.32 9.26 -16.21
CA ILE A 175 8.09 9.25 -14.76
C ILE A 175 8.40 7.86 -14.18
N ALA A 176 7.91 6.79 -14.82
CA ALA A 176 8.13 5.42 -14.35
C ALA A 176 9.61 5.01 -14.37
N ALA A 177 10.42 5.59 -15.27
CA ALA A 177 11.85 5.34 -15.35
C ALA A 177 12.67 6.05 -14.24
N ARG A 178 12.07 6.98 -13.48
CA ARG A 178 12.75 7.64 -12.35
C ARG A 178 13.12 6.60 -11.28
N PRO A 179 14.34 6.64 -10.70
CA PRO A 179 14.80 5.59 -9.80
C PRO A 179 13.87 5.27 -8.62
N VAL A 180 13.31 6.31 -7.99
CA VAL A 180 12.39 6.15 -6.86
C VAL A 180 11.09 5.48 -7.31
N VAL A 181 10.50 5.94 -8.42
CA VAL A 181 9.25 5.37 -8.98
C VAL A 181 9.46 3.93 -9.41
N ALA A 182 10.54 3.64 -10.15
CA ALA A 182 10.89 2.30 -10.57
C ALA A 182 11.07 1.33 -9.38
N GLN A 183 11.65 1.83 -8.27
CA GLN A 183 11.79 1.06 -7.05
C GLN A 183 10.42 0.72 -6.40
N GLU A 184 9.50 1.69 -6.33
CA GLU A 184 8.15 1.47 -5.79
C GLU A 184 7.31 0.54 -6.67
N ILE A 185 7.42 0.64 -8.01
CA ILE A 185 6.80 -0.30 -8.96
C ILE A 185 7.32 -1.71 -8.72
N LYS A 186 8.66 -1.86 -8.65
CA LYS A 186 9.31 -3.14 -8.43
C LYS A 186 8.88 -3.77 -7.11
N ALA A 187 8.88 -3.00 -6.03
CA ALA A 187 8.49 -3.48 -4.70
C ALA A 187 7.04 -3.97 -4.66
N ALA A 188 6.10 -3.21 -5.26
CA ALA A 188 4.71 -3.62 -5.38
C ALA A 188 4.54 -4.90 -6.19
N ASN A 189 5.19 -4.98 -7.36
CA ASN A 189 5.10 -6.14 -8.26
C ASN A 189 5.68 -7.40 -7.63
N GLU A 190 6.85 -7.32 -7.02
CA GLU A 190 7.49 -8.46 -6.34
C GLU A 190 6.63 -8.99 -5.19
N TYR A 191 6.00 -8.09 -4.43
CA TYR A 191 5.08 -8.47 -3.37
C TYR A 191 3.82 -9.13 -3.95
N ALA A 192 3.16 -8.50 -4.93
CA ALA A 192 1.95 -9.01 -5.55
C ALA A 192 2.14 -10.40 -6.17
N LEU A 193 3.23 -10.66 -6.90
CA LEU A 193 3.53 -11.97 -7.51
C LEU A 193 3.68 -13.11 -6.49
N ARG A 194 3.93 -12.78 -5.22
CA ARG A 194 4.06 -13.73 -4.12
C ARG A 194 2.78 -13.82 -3.30
N ALA A 195 2.13 -12.69 -3.02
CA ALA A 195 0.98 -12.59 -2.12
C ALA A 195 -0.37 -12.80 -2.82
N VAL A 196 -0.46 -12.54 -4.12
CA VAL A 196 -1.69 -12.61 -4.90
C VAL A 196 -1.62 -13.77 -5.89
N ASN A 197 -2.70 -14.54 -5.99
CA ASN A 197 -2.76 -15.70 -6.87
C ASN A 197 -2.95 -15.26 -8.34
N PRO A 198 -1.93 -15.37 -9.22
CA PRO A 198 -2.02 -14.94 -10.61
C PRO A 198 -2.96 -15.81 -11.45
N GLU A 199 -3.20 -17.05 -11.04
CA GLU A 199 -4.15 -17.94 -11.73
C GLU A 199 -5.59 -17.47 -11.55
N ILE A 200 -5.87 -16.73 -10.47
CA ILE A 200 -7.20 -16.20 -10.16
C ILE A 200 -7.29 -14.74 -10.59
N HIS A 201 -6.32 -13.92 -10.18
CA HIS A 201 -6.33 -12.46 -10.27
C HIS A 201 -5.43 -11.89 -11.36
N GLY A 202 -4.91 -12.72 -12.27
CA GLY A 202 -3.94 -12.29 -13.29
C GLY A 202 -4.38 -11.06 -14.07
N GLN A 203 -5.67 -10.96 -14.44
CA GLN A 203 -6.22 -9.80 -15.13
C GLN A 203 -6.02 -8.49 -14.34
N ALA A 204 -6.41 -8.47 -13.06
CA ALA A 204 -6.26 -7.31 -12.18
C ALA A 204 -4.78 -6.97 -11.92
N MET A 205 -3.92 -7.97 -11.79
CA MET A 205 -2.47 -7.79 -11.60
C MET A 205 -1.80 -7.17 -12.83
N THR A 206 -2.31 -7.47 -14.02
CA THR A 206 -1.79 -6.94 -15.29
C THR A 206 -2.49 -5.68 -15.76
N THR A 207 -3.36 -5.06 -14.95
CA THR A 207 -4.02 -3.82 -15.33
C THR A 207 -2.97 -2.73 -15.66
N PRO A 208 -3.17 -1.96 -16.74
CA PRO A 208 -2.24 -0.90 -17.12
C PRO A 208 -2.11 0.19 -16.07
N ILE A 209 -0.92 0.77 -15.96
CA ILE A 209 -0.62 1.87 -15.04
C ILE A 209 -0.25 3.12 -15.83
N SER A 210 -0.82 4.27 -15.47
CA SER A 210 -0.44 5.59 -15.99
C SER A 210 0.10 6.43 -14.85
N PHE A 211 1.26 7.07 -15.07
CA PHE A 211 1.86 7.99 -14.12
C PHE A 211 1.65 9.45 -14.54
N GLU A 212 1.42 10.30 -13.54
CA GLU A 212 1.35 11.76 -13.68
C GLU A 212 2.20 12.40 -12.55
N GLU A 213 2.60 13.67 -12.68
CA GLU A 213 3.43 14.33 -11.65
C GLU A 213 2.69 14.47 -10.31
N SER A 214 1.40 14.81 -10.37
CA SER A 214 0.56 15.03 -9.21
C SER A 214 -0.88 14.70 -9.54
N VAL A 215 -1.32 13.51 -9.15
CA VAL A 215 -2.70 13.05 -9.29
C VAL A 215 -3.09 12.29 -8.01
N ARG A 216 -4.35 12.37 -7.58
CA ARG A 216 -4.85 11.44 -6.56
C ARG A 216 -4.90 10.05 -7.21
N ALA A 217 -4.27 9.05 -6.58
CA ALA A 217 -4.32 7.68 -7.05
C ALA A 217 -5.77 7.22 -7.24
N TYR A 218 -6.02 6.50 -8.34
CA TYR A 218 -7.31 5.84 -8.55
C TYR A 218 -7.23 4.67 -9.53
N ALA A 219 -8.08 3.67 -9.28
CA ALA A 219 -8.39 2.58 -10.16
C ALA A 219 -9.71 2.85 -10.88
N ARG A 220 -9.68 2.82 -12.20
CA ARG A 220 -10.90 2.86 -13.01
C ARG A 220 -11.07 1.54 -13.74
N VAL A 221 -12.25 0.95 -13.58
CA VAL A 221 -12.70 -0.16 -14.42
C VAL A 221 -13.73 0.37 -15.38
N LYS A 222 -13.59 0.03 -16.67
CA LYS A 222 -14.68 0.28 -17.61
C LYS A 222 -15.80 -0.69 -17.25
N GLU A 223 -16.89 -0.18 -16.69
CA GLU A 223 -18.09 -0.97 -16.46
C GLU A 223 -18.45 -1.65 -17.78
N TYR A 224 -18.42 -2.98 -17.79
CA TYR A 224 -19.10 -3.74 -18.83
C TYR A 224 -20.58 -3.62 -18.54
N ASP A 225 -21.35 -3.22 -19.55
CA ASP A 225 -22.80 -3.34 -19.53
C ASP A 225 -23.14 -4.79 -19.13
N HIS A 226 -23.94 -4.93 -18.09
CA HIS A 226 -24.16 -6.16 -17.33
C HIS A 226 -25.03 -7.20 -18.05
N ASP A 227 -24.96 -7.31 -19.38
CA ASP A 227 -25.62 -8.38 -20.11
C ASP A 227 -24.92 -9.72 -19.82
N ALA A 228 -25.41 -10.37 -18.77
CA ALA A 228 -24.86 -11.51 -18.04
C ALA A 228 -24.75 -12.83 -18.83
N ASP A 229 -24.95 -12.81 -20.16
CA ASP A 229 -25.06 -14.01 -20.99
C ASP A 229 -23.96 -14.16 -22.07
N SER A 230 -22.99 -13.25 -22.16
CA SER A 230 -21.97 -13.32 -23.21
C SER A 230 -20.69 -14.11 -22.83
N ILE A 231 -20.77 -15.42 -23.07
CA ILE A 231 -19.71 -16.38 -23.45
C ILE A 231 -18.53 -16.60 -22.46
N PRO A 232 -18.57 -17.68 -21.65
CA PRO A 232 -17.40 -18.26 -20.99
C PRO A 232 -16.54 -19.01 -22.02
N GLY A 233 -15.30 -18.59 -22.26
CA GLY A 233 -14.37 -19.40 -23.08
C GLY A 233 -13.12 -18.73 -23.64
N ALA A 234 -13.02 -17.40 -23.64
CA ALA A 234 -11.85 -16.71 -24.17
C ALA A 234 -11.05 -16.00 -23.07
N LEU A 235 -10.15 -16.73 -22.40
CA LEU A 235 -9.05 -16.14 -21.60
C LEU A 235 -8.00 -15.41 -22.49
N GLY A 236 -8.35 -15.07 -23.74
CA GLY A 236 -7.43 -14.67 -24.81
C GLY A 236 -7.72 -13.34 -25.51
N SER A 237 -8.87 -12.68 -25.31
CA SER A 237 -9.14 -11.40 -26.00
C SER A 237 -9.98 -10.38 -25.22
N LEU A 238 -10.43 -10.70 -24.01
CA LEU A 238 -10.95 -9.72 -23.07
C LEU A 238 -9.79 -8.99 -22.37
N GLN A 239 -8.97 -8.28 -23.15
CA GLN A 239 -8.35 -7.08 -22.59
C GLN A 239 -9.50 -6.25 -22.00
N THR A 240 -9.40 -5.91 -20.72
CA THR A 240 -10.15 -4.82 -20.09
C THR A 240 -9.90 -3.55 -20.89
N ARG A 241 -10.62 -3.43 -21.99
CA ARG A 241 -10.47 -2.42 -23.01
C ARG A 241 -11.00 -1.10 -22.42
N GLY A 242 -10.21 -0.49 -21.51
CA GLY A 242 -10.51 0.74 -20.78
C GLY A 242 -10.29 0.74 -19.25
N SER A 243 -9.76 -0.32 -18.63
CA SER A 243 -9.37 -0.25 -17.20
C SER A 243 -7.95 0.28 -17.04
N VAL A 244 -7.71 1.12 -16.04
CA VAL A 244 -6.42 1.78 -15.80
C VAL A 244 -6.25 2.07 -14.30
N THR A 245 -5.01 1.99 -13.83
CA THR A 245 -4.57 2.57 -12.57
C THR A 245 -3.84 3.87 -12.87
N ARG A 246 -4.22 4.97 -12.22
CA ARG A 246 -3.48 6.23 -12.27
C ARG A 246 -2.77 6.49 -10.96
N LEU A 247 -1.51 6.90 -11.04
CA LEU A 247 -0.62 7.08 -9.90
C LEU A 247 0.22 8.34 -10.07
N ALA A 248 0.54 9.00 -8.97
CA ALA A 248 1.51 10.08 -8.91
C ALA A 248 2.95 9.55 -8.89
N ALA A 249 3.90 10.38 -9.31
CA ALA A 249 5.34 10.07 -9.17
C ALA A 249 5.80 9.89 -7.71
N SER A 250 5.01 10.36 -6.74
CA SER A 250 5.27 10.23 -5.30
C SER A 250 4.56 9.04 -4.65
N ASP A 251 3.74 8.30 -5.40
CA ASP A 251 2.98 7.18 -4.83
C ASP A 251 3.88 6.00 -4.46
N SER A 252 3.53 5.38 -3.34
CA SER A 252 4.29 4.27 -2.78
C SER A 252 3.84 2.93 -3.35
N ALA A 253 4.64 1.89 -3.13
CA ALA A 253 4.27 0.51 -3.39
C ALA A 253 2.97 0.08 -2.66
N SER A 254 2.70 0.65 -1.48
CA SER A 254 1.43 0.43 -0.75
C SER A 254 0.25 0.95 -1.59
N THR A 255 0.38 2.16 -2.12
CA THR A 255 -0.62 2.78 -3.01
C THR A 255 -0.82 1.97 -4.29
N HIS A 256 0.25 1.44 -4.89
CA HIS A 256 0.13 0.54 -6.05
C HIS A 256 -0.71 -0.71 -5.74
N LEU A 257 -0.48 -1.30 -4.56
CA LEU A 257 -1.21 -2.49 -4.10
C LEU A 257 -2.67 -2.16 -3.74
N HIS A 258 -2.93 -0.97 -3.21
CA HIS A 258 -4.26 -0.42 -2.98
C HIS A 258 -5.07 -0.39 -4.28
N GLU A 259 -4.55 0.25 -5.32
CA GLU A 259 -5.25 0.36 -6.60
C GLU A 259 -5.42 -1.01 -7.30
N MET A 260 -4.43 -1.91 -7.16
CA MET A 260 -4.57 -3.28 -7.64
C MET A 260 -5.70 -4.04 -6.93
N ALA A 261 -5.87 -3.84 -5.62
CA ALA A 261 -6.96 -4.45 -4.85
C ALA A 261 -8.34 -3.97 -5.32
N HIS A 262 -8.49 -2.69 -5.69
CA HIS A 262 -9.70 -2.23 -6.37
C HIS A 262 -9.97 -3.01 -7.66
N HIS A 263 -8.97 -3.24 -8.51
CA HIS A 263 -9.17 -4.05 -9.72
C HIS A 263 -9.60 -5.49 -9.41
N ILE A 264 -9.10 -6.09 -8.33
CA ILE A 264 -9.54 -7.42 -7.88
C ILE A 264 -11.03 -7.39 -7.48
N GLU A 265 -11.45 -6.41 -6.68
CA GLU A 265 -12.83 -6.26 -6.21
C GLU A 265 -13.80 -5.96 -7.38
N PHE A 266 -13.40 -5.09 -8.31
CA PHE A 266 -14.23 -4.75 -9.46
C PHE A 266 -14.37 -5.89 -10.45
N SER A 267 -13.30 -6.64 -10.72
CA SER A 267 -13.29 -7.72 -11.73
C SER A 267 -13.92 -9.03 -11.23
N THR A 268 -14.09 -9.20 -9.91
CA THR A 268 -14.60 -10.44 -9.33
C THR A 268 -15.86 -10.19 -8.48
N PRO A 269 -17.08 -10.45 -9.00
CA PRO A 269 -18.32 -10.24 -8.25
C PRO A 269 -18.38 -10.96 -6.90
N GLU A 270 -17.75 -12.13 -6.79
CA GLU A 270 -17.64 -12.85 -5.51
C GLU A 270 -16.80 -12.10 -4.48
N VAL A 271 -15.71 -11.43 -4.90
CA VAL A 271 -14.90 -10.60 -4.01
C VAL A 271 -15.71 -9.41 -3.53
N ARG A 272 -16.37 -8.68 -4.44
CA ARG A 272 -17.21 -7.53 -4.11
C ARG A 272 -18.30 -7.87 -3.10
N GLN A 273 -18.95 -9.04 -3.26
CA GLN A 273 -19.94 -9.50 -2.28
C GLN A 273 -19.30 -9.79 -0.92
N LEU A 274 -18.16 -10.48 -0.89
CA LEU A 274 -17.48 -10.84 0.36
C LEU A 274 -17.02 -9.59 1.14
N THR A 275 -16.51 -8.57 0.46
CA THR A 275 -16.07 -7.32 1.09
C THR A 275 -17.26 -6.48 1.56
N ALA A 276 -18.34 -6.40 0.79
CA ALA A 276 -19.57 -5.73 1.19
C ALA A 276 -20.24 -6.40 2.40
N ASP A 277 -20.36 -7.74 2.39
CA ASP A 277 -20.93 -8.52 3.49
C ASP A 277 -20.11 -8.34 4.79
N PHE A 278 -18.78 -8.35 4.67
CA PHE A 278 -17.88 -8.12 5.79
C PHE A 278 -18.02 -6.69 6.32
N LEU A 279 -18.03 -5.68 5.44
CA LEU A 279 -18.21 -4.31 5.88
C LEU A 279 -19.56 -4.12 6.59
N GLU A 280 -20.62 -4.74 6.07
CA GLU A 280 -21.95 -4.72 6.70
C GLU A 280 -22.00 -5.44 8.04
N SER A 281 -21.34 -6.59 8.19
CA SER A 281 -21.29 -7.27 9.48
C SER A 281 -20.55 -6.45 10.53
N ARG A 282 -19.44 -5.81 10.15
CA ARG A 282 -18.59 -5.02 11.04
C ARG A 282 -19.23 -3.69 11.46
N THR A 283 -19.83 -2.96 10.53
CA THR A 283 -20.40 -1.62 10.80
C THR A 283 -21.89 -1.64 11.16
N ARG A 284 -22.44 -2.81 11.49
CA ARG A 284 -23.88 -2.96 11.74
C ARG A 284 -24.34 -2.12 12.94
N GLY A 285 -25.26 -1.19 12.67
CA GLY A 285 -25.82 -0.31 13.71
C GLY A 285 -24.94 0.90 14.02
N GLU A 286 -23.79 1.05 13.36
CA GLU A 286 -22.97 2.25 13.49
C GLU A 286 -23.51 3.39 12.63
N GLN A 287 -23.39 4.62 13.14
CA GLN A 287 -23.74 5.80 12.38
C GLN A 287 -22.63 6.14 11.37
N GLN A 288 -23.02 6.33 10.10
CA GLN A 288 -22.10 6.89 9.11
C GLN A 288 -21.84 8.36 9.40
N VAL A 289 -20.57 8.76 9.35
CA VAL A 289 -20.14 10.15 9.52
C VAL A 289 -19.61 10.71 8.21
N GLU A 290 -19.87 12.00 7.97
CA GLU A 290 -19.30 12.73 6.83
C GLU A 290 -17.84 13.07 7.10
N PHE A 291 -16.94 12.66 6.20
CA PHE A 291 -15.51 12.80 6.41
C PHE A 291 -15.05 14.25 6.37
N SER A 292 -15.63 15.10 5.52
CA SER A 292 -15.30 16.52 5.46
C SER A 292 -15.57 17.26 6.79
N LYS A 293 -16.59 16.82 7.55
CA LYS A 293 -16.91 17.37 8.88
C LYS A 293 -16.01 16.81 9.97
N LYS A 294 -15.73 15.50 9.94
CA LYS A 294 -14.93 14.85 10.98
C LYS A 294 -13.43 15.11 10.81
N PHE A 295 -12.96 15.24 9.58
CA PHE A 295 -11.54 15.37 9.20
C PHE A 295 -11.35 16.54 8.19
N PRO A 296 -11.62 17.79 8.60
CA PRO A 296 -11.70 18.94 7.67
C PRO A 296 -10.38 19.26 6.95
N THR A 297 -9.23 18.84 7.49
CA THR A 297 -7.89 19.09 6.91
C THR A 297 -7.43 18.01 5.93
N HIS A 298 -8.24 16.97 5.70
CA HIS A 298 -7.83 15.78 4.94
C HIS A 298 -8.28 15.78 3.47
N GLY A 299 -8.98 16.82 3.03
CA GLY A 299 -9.39 16.99 1.62
C GLY A 299 -10.46 16.01 1.14
N TYR A 300 -11.28 15.47 2.04
CA TYR A 300 -12.41 14.64 1.69
C TYR A 300 -13.56 15.45 1.09
N SER A 301 -14.24 14.87 0.10
CA SER A 301 -15.45 15.44 -0.49
C SER A 301 -16.63 15.40 0.48
N GLU A 302 -17.64 16.25 0.26
CA GLU A 302 -18.82 16.36 1.12
C GLU A 302 -19.72 15.11 1.10
N ASP A 303 -19.61 14.28 0.07
CA ASP A 303 -20.36 13.04 -0.11
C ASP A 303 -19.64 11.80 0.45
N GLU A 304 -18.37 11.92 0.88
CA GLU A 304 -17.62 10.81 1.45
C GLU A 304 -18.07 10.52 2.89
N ARG A 305 -18.61 9.32 3.09
CA ARG A 305 -19.14 8.83 4.37
C ARG A 305 -18.63 7.44 4.70
N GLY A 306 -18.44 7.17 5.99
CA GLY A 306 -18.05 5.85 6.48
C GLY A 306 -18.20 5.73 8.00
N SER A 307 -17.90 4.53 8.50
CA SER A 307 -17.94 4.21 9.93
C SER A 307 -16.64 3.51 10.33
N PRO A 308 -16.06 3.78 11.51
CA PRO A 308 -14.75 3.25 11.86
C PRO A 308 -14.73 1.78 12.23
N ASP A 309 -15.80 1.27 12.85
CA ASP A 309 -15.76 0.01 13.61
C ASP A 309 -14.46 -0.07 14.47
N ASP A 310 -14.01 -1.29 14.75
CA ASP A 310 -12.73 -1.65 15.34
C ASP A 310 -11.54 -1.61 14.37
N PHE A 311 -11.68 -1.12 13.13
CA PHE A 311 -10.57 -1.12 12.14
C PHE A 311 -9.31 -0.39 12.65
N LYS A 312 -9.50 0.59 13.52
CA LYS A 312 -8.43 1.38 14.14
C LYS A 312 -7.34 0.52 14.78
N LYS A 313 -7.69 -0.60 15.41
CA LYS A 313 -6.73 -1.47 16.12
C LYS A 313 -5.67 -2.05 15.19
N ALA A 314 -6.06 -2.40 13.96
CA ALA A 314 -5.13 -2.92 12.96
C ALA A 314 -4.14 -1.85 12.47
N PHE A 315 -4.61 -0.61 12.28
CA PHE A 315 -3.73 0.50 11.91
C PHE A 315 -2.75 0.86 13.03
N ILE A 316 -3.19 0.90 14.28
CA ILE A 316 -2.29 1.13 15.42
C ILE A 316 -1.25 0.00 15.51
N ALA A 317 -1.69 -1.25 15.43
CA ALA A 317 -0.80 -2.41 15.53
C ALA A 317 0.28 -2.44 14.43
N THR A 318 -0.04 -1.96 13.22
CA THR A 318 0.92 -1.84 12.11
C THR A 318 1.76 -0.54 12.17
N GLY A 319 1.60 0.27 13.23
CA GLY A 319 2.45 1.41 13.54
C GLY A 319 1.99 2.75 12.98
N HIS A 320 0.69 2.92 12.67
CA HIS A 320 0.13 4.25 12.45
C HIS A 320 -0.07 4.98 13.79
N SER A 321 0.03 6.31 13.78
CA SER A 321 -0.36 7.12 14.93
C SER A 321 -1.86 6.98 15.19
N GLU A 322 -2.32 7.27 16.42
CA GLU A 322 -3.75 7.17 16.76
C GLU A 322 -4.63 8.05 15.87
N GLU A 323 -4.18 9.28 15.59
CA GLU A 323 -4.87 10.22 14.71
C GLU A 323 -4.99 9.65 13.28
N ARG A 324 -3.88 9.15 12.72
CA ARG A 324 -3.91 8.57 11.37
C ARG A 324 -4.74 7.29 11.32
N ALA A 325 -4.66 6.45 12.36
CA ALA A 325 -5.42 5.23 12.48
C ALA A 325 -6.93 5.51 12.56
N GLU A 326 -7.35 6.57 13.24
CA GLU A 326 -8.76 7.01 13.29
C GLU A 326 -9.28 7.35 11.89
N VAL A 327 -8.53 8.15 11.13
CA VAL A 327 -8.88 8.55 9.76
C VAL A 327 -9.00 7.32 8.85
N LEU A 328 -8.00 6.43 8.90
CA LEU A 328 -7.95 5.23 8.07
C LEU A 328 -9.03 4.21 8.45
N ALA A 329 -9.41 4.11 9.72
CA ALA A 329 -10.52 3.27 10.17
C ALA A 329 -11.83 3.71 9.53
N HIS A 330 -12.14 5.02 9.58
CA HIS A 330 -13.32 5.58 8.93
C HIS A 330 -13.30 5.34 7.42
N TYR A 331 -12.15 5.58 6.80
CA TYR A 331 -11.95 5.37 5.38
C TYR A 331 -12.18 3.90 4.98
N SER A 332 -11.69 2.95 5.80
CA SER A 332 -11.91 1.51 5.59
C SER A 332 -13.40 1.12 5.64
N GLY A 333 -14.19 1.84 6.42
CA GLY A 333 -15.64 1.68 6.47
C GLY A 333 -16.44 2.52 5.49
N LYS A 334 -15.79 3.11 4.49
CA LYS A 334 -16.45 3.86 3.42
C LYS A 334 -17.30 2.92 2.55
N ARG A 335 -18.50 3.39 2.18
CA ARG A 335 -19.41 2.68 1.26
C ARG A 335 -19.54 3.46 -0.03
N TYR A 336 -19.32 2.77 -1.15
CA TYR A 336 -19.59 3.33 -2.47
C TYR A 336 -20.98 2.91 -2.95
N GLY A 337 -21.69 3.80 -3.65
CA GLY A 337 -22.98 3.48 -4.26
C GLY A 337 -22.92 2.35 -5.30
N THR A 338 -21.73 2.09 -5.84
CA THR A 338 -21.41 0.99 -6.79
C THR A 338 -21.26 -0.37 -6.11
N GLY A 339 -21.28 -0.42 -4.77
CA GLY A 339 -21.08 -1.64 -3.99
C GLY A 339 -19.62 -2.06 -3.77
N SER A 340 -18.64 -1.30 -4.27
CA SER A 340 -17.23 -1.47 -3.84
C SER A 340 -17.02 -0.94 -2.43
N THR A 341 -15.90 -1.32 -1.82
CA THR A 341 -15.53 -0.94 -0.44
C THR A 341 -14.05 -0.57 -0.38
N GLU A 342 -13.59 -0.12 0.80
CA GLU A 342 -12.15 0.05 1.10
C GLU A 342 -11.58 -1.13 1.90
N VAL A 343 -12.37 -2.19 2.11
CA VAL A 343 -11.99 -3.32 2.97
C VAL A 343 -10.80 -4.08 2.39
N LEU A 344 -10.82 -4.39 1.10
CA LEU A 344 -9.74 -5.15 0.47
C LEU A 344 -8.50 -4.28 0.23
N THR A 345 -8.69 -3.03 -0.17
CA THR A 345 -7.60 -2.09 -0.47
C THR A 345 -6.79 -1.77 0.77
N MET A 346 -7.45 -1.30 1.84
CA MET A 346 -6.79 -0.99 3.10
C MET A 346 -6.21 -2.25 3.77
N GLY A 347 -6.90 -3.38 3.66
CA GLY A 347 -6.38 -4.67 4.12
C GLY A 347 -5.11 -5.11 3.39
N MET A 348 -5.01 -4.86 2.08
CA MET A 348 -3.80 -5.14 1.30
C MET A 348 -2.64 -4.24 1.74
N GLU A 349 -2.89 -2.97 2.03
CA GLU A 349 -1.88 -2.06 2.58
C GLU A 349 -1.37 -2.51 3.95
N LEU A 350 -2.28 -2.90 4.85
CA LEU A 350 -1.93 -3.45 6.17
C LEU A 350 -1.09 -4.72 6.05
N MET A 351 -1.49 -5.62 5.14
CA MET A 351 -0.77 -6.86 4.87
C MET A 351 0.63 -6.59 4.29
N TYR A 352 0.76 -5.61 3.38
CA TYR A 352 2.06 -5.18 2.85
C TYR A 352 2.92 -4.52 3.93
N ARG A 353 2.32 -3.74 4.83
CA ARG A 353 3.06 -3.00 5.87
C ARG A 353 3.62 -3.92 6.94
N ASP A 354 2.75 -4.74 7.55
CA ASP A 354 3.09 -5.70 8.61
C ASP A 354 1.94 -6.72 8.77
N ALA A 355 1.99 -7.80 8.00
CA ALA A 355 0.95 -8.82 7.99
C ALA A 355 0.78 -9.56 9.31
N ARG A 356 1.87 -9.79 10.08
CA ARG A 356 1.78 -10.45 11.37
C ARG A 356 1.05 -9.57 12.38
N ALA A 357 1.42 -8.29 12.48
CA ALA A 357 0.73 -7.36 13.36
C ALA A 357 -0.73 -7.20 12.96
N PHE A 358 -1.03 -7.14 11.66
CA PHE A 358 -2.40 -7.10 11.15
C PHE A 358 -3.19 -8.37 11.55
N ALA A 359 -2.63 -9.56 11.27
CA ALA A 359 -3.27 -10.84 11.60
C ALA A 359 -3.52 -11.03 13.10
N ALA A 360 -2.63 -10.50 13.95
CA ALA A 360 -2.79 -10.54 15.40
C ALA A 360 -3.87 -9.57 15.90
N ALA A 361 -3.93 -8.36 15.32
CA ALA A 361 -4.84 -7.30 15.77
C ALA A 361 -6.27 -7.47 15.25
N ASP A 362 -6.44 -7.88 13.99
CA ASP A 362 -7.75 -8.16 13.39
C ASP A 362 -7.71 -9.45 12.55
N PRO A 363 -7.75 -10.62 13.21
CA PRO A 363 -7.67 -11.91 12.54
C PRO A 363 -8.76 -12.14 11.49
N GLU A 364 -9.96 -11.59 11.69
CA GLU A 364 -11.09 -11.76 10.78
C GLU A 364 -10.88 -10.97 9.49
N TRP A 365 -10.48 -9.70 9.59
CA TRP A 365 -10.18 -8.88 8.42
C TRP A 365 -8.97 -9.42 7.66
N PHE A 366 -7.92 -9.83 8.38
CA PHE A 366 -6.76 -10.48 7.78
C PHE A 366 -7.16 -11.74 7.00
N ASP A 367 -7.95 -12.62 7.60
CA ASP A 367 -8.39 -13.88 6.99
C ASP A 367 -9.22 -13.63 5.72
N LEU A 368 -10.07 -12.59 5.70
CA LEU A 368 -10.79 -12.16 4.50
C LEU A 368 -9.82 -11.74 3.39
N VAL A 369 -8.89 -10.84 3.69
CA VAL A 369 -7.94 -10.28 2.72
C VAL A 369 -7.03 -11.37 2.17
N ALA A 370 -6.37 -12.14 3.05
CA ALA A 370 -5.52 -13.25 2.65
C ALA A 370 -6.30 -14.34 1.90
N GLY A 371 -7.54 -14.60 2.32
CA GLY A 371 -8.44 -15.54 1.65
C GLY A 371 -8.78 -15.12 0.22
N ILE A 372 -9.04 -13.83 0.00
CA ILE A 372 -9.31 -13.25 -1.33
C ILE A 372 -8.04 -13.31 -2.18
N THR A 373 -6.91 -12.79 -1.69
CA THR A 373 -5.68 -12.63 -2.48
C THR A 373 -5.08 -13.96 -2.89
N THR A 374 -5.06 -14.95 -2.00
CA THR A 374 -4.65 -16.33 -2.34
C THR A 374 -5.71 -17.09 -3.14
N GLY A 375 -6.95 -16.59 -3.09
CA GLY A 375 -8.15 -17.18 -3.69
C GLY A 375 -8.76 -18.33 -2.90
N ARG A 376 -8.20 -18.66 -1.73
CA ARG A 376 -8.66 -19.72 -0.82
C ARG A 376 -10.19 -19.73 -0.65
N ILE A 377 -10.80 -18.57 -0.41
CA ILE A 377 -12.24 -18.46 -0.10
C ILE A 377 -13.13 -18.21 -1.35
N LEU A 378 -12.54 -18.08 -2.54
CA LEU A 378 -13.25 -17.75 -3.78
C LEU A 378 -13.84 -19.01 -4.45
N THR A 379 -14.76 -19.66 -3.75
CA THR A 379 -15.26 -20.99 -4.14
C THR A 379 -15.98 -20.97 -5.49
N ARG A 380 -16.82 -19.95 -5.78
CA ARG A 380 -17.54 -19.86 -7.06
C ARG A 380 -16.58 -19.58 -8.20
N THR A 381 -15.68 -18.62 -8.02
CA THR A 381 -14.67 -18.27 -9.02
C THR A 381 -13.76 -19.47 -9.33
N ARG A 382 -13.28 -20.18 -8.31
CA ARG A 382 -12.45 -21.39 -8.48
C ARG A 382 -13.20 -22.49 -9.25
N ARG A 383 -14.47 -22.74 -8.93
CA ARG A 383 -15.30 -23.74 -9.64
C ARG A 383 -15.49 -23.38 -11.12
N ALA A 384 -15.80 -22.12 -11.42
CA ALA A 384 -15.98 -21.65 -12.80
C ALA A 384 -14.72 -21.83 -13.65
N LYS A 385 -13.53 -21.58 -13.07
CA LYS A 385 -12.25 -21.82 -13.77
C LYS A 385 -11.98 -23.30 -14.01
N LYS A 386 -12.31 -24.19 -13.07
CA LYS A 386 -12.15 -25.65 -13.27
C LYS A 386 -12.96 -26.15 -14.45
N SER A 387 -14.19 -25.68 -14.63
CA SER A 387 -15.04 -26.08 -15.76
C SER A 387 -14.54 -25.59 -17.12
N GLN A 388 -13.64 -24.61 -17.16
CA GLN A 388 -13.04 -24.08 -18.40
C GLN A 388 -11.77 -24.83 -18.82
N ILE A 389 -11.22 -25.71 -17.98
CA ILE A 389 -10.10 -26.55 -18.37
C ILE A 389 -10.68 -27.65 -19.29
N PRO A 390 -10.37 -27.67 -20.60
CA PRO A 390 -10.89 -28.70 -21.49
C PRO A 390 -10.51 -30.06 -20.93
N PHE A 391 -11.49 -30.96 -20.80
CA PHE A 391 -11.24 -32.38 -20.52
C PHE A 391 -10.22 -32.85 -21.57
N ARG A 392 -8.97 -33.05 -21.13
CA ARG A 392 -8.01 -33.76 -21.96
C ARG A 392 -8.43 -35.21 -21.87
N ASP A 393 -9.01 -35.72 -22.95
CA ASP A 393 -9.33 -37.13 -23.10
C ASP A 393 -8.09 -37.96 -22.71
N SER A 394 -8.31 -38.87 -21.76
CA SER A 394 -7.36 -39.84 -21.23
C SER A 394 -6.95 -40.87 -22.27
#